data_AF-A0A8D3DS88-F1
#
_entry.id   AF-A0A8D3DS88-F1
#
_cell.length_a   1.000
_cell.length_b   1.000
_cell.length_c   1.000
_cell.angle_alpha   90.00
_cell.angle_beta   90.00
_cell.angle_gamma   90.00
#
_symmetry.space_group_name_H-M   'P 1'
#
loop_
_entity.id
_entity.type
_entity.pdbx_description
1 polymer ?
#
loop_
_entity_poly.entity_id
_entity_poly.type
_entity_poly.pdbx_seq_one_letter_code
_entity_poly.pdbx_strand_id
1 'polypeptide(L)' 'MFLFRKSQAVRQVRHGSNVRQDFHSKYGNGLMIGGALFSTAVWAYVVTQTGITWNLSPVGKVMPKPWREAEEE' A
#
# COMPACT_ATOMS: atom_id res chain seq x y z
N MET A 1 -44.05 -14.35 -22.12
CA MET A 1 -42.70 -13.80 -22.38
C MET A 1 -42.60 -12.27 -22.23
N PHE A 2 -43.67 -11.49 -22.43
CA PHE A 2 -43.61 -10.01 -22.37
C PHE A 2 -43.53 -9.37 -20.98
N LEU A 3 -43.93 -10.07 -19.91
CA LEU A 3 -43.90 -9.56 -18.53
C LEU A 3 -42.48 -9.56 -17.92
N PHE A 4 -41.62 -10.51 -18.30
CA PHE A 4 -40.24 -10.61 -17.79
C PHE A 4 -39.34 -9.48 -18.32
N ARG A 5 -39.55 -9.07 -19.58
CA ARG A 5 -38.76 -8.00 -20.24
C ARG A 5 -39.03 -6.62 -19.63
N LYS A 6 -40.26 -6.35 -19.18
CA LYS A 6 -40.64 -5.07 -18.54
C LYS A 6 -39.95 -4.90 -17.17
N SER A 7 -39.82 -5.97 -16.39
CA SER A 7 -39.13 -5.94 -15.08
C SER A 7 -37.64 -5.62 -15.20
N GLN A 8 -36.95 -6.18 -16.20
CA GLN A 8 -35.55 -5.85 -16.47
C GLN A 8 -35.35 -4.42 -16.96
N ALA A 9 -36.25 -3.92 -17.81
CA ALA A 9 -36.21 -2.53 -18.28
C ALA A 9 -36.43 -1.52 -17.13
N VAL A 10 -37.35 -1.79 -16.20
CA VAL A 10 -37.58 -0.94 -15.02
C VAL A 10 -36.38 -0.96 -14.07
N ARG A 11 -35.73 -2.13 -13.89
CA ARG A 11 -34.45 -2.22 -13.18
C ARG A 11 -33.34 -1.42 -13.87
N GLN A 12 -33.23 -1.49 -15.20
CA GLN A 12 -32.24 -0.72 -15.95
C GLN A 12 -32.51 0.79 -15.91
N VAL A 13 -33.75 1.26 -15.95
CA VAL A 13 -34.06 2.70 -15.86
C VAL A 13 -33.83 3.23 -14.44
N ARG A 14 -34.08 2.43 -13.40
CA ARG A 14 -33.69 2.77 -12.02
C ARG A 14 -32.17 2.80 -11.81
N HIS A 15 -31.41 1.93 -12.50
CA HIS A 15 -29.95 1.95 -12.45
C HIS A 15 -29.30 2.94 -13.43
N GLY A 16 -30.02 3.38 -14.47
CA GLY A 16 -29.45 4.16 -15.58
C GLY A 16 -29.65 5.68 -15.47
N SER A 17 -30.56 6.17 -14.62
CA SER A 17 -30.93 7.58 -14.66
C SER A 17 -30.19 8.50 -13.70
N ASN A 18 -29.63 8.03 -12.58
CA ASN A 18 -28.91 8.86 -11.62
C ASN A 18 -28.04 8.00 -10.69
N VAL A 19 -27.01 7.32 -11.22
CA VAL A 19 -25.90 6.95 -10.32
C VAL A 19 -25.22 8.27 -9.97
N ARG A 20 -25.70 8.90 -8.89
CA ARG A 20 -25.09 10.09 -8.31
C ARG A 20 -23.63 9.71 -8.07
N GLN A 21 -22.74 10.32 -8.85
CA GLN A 21 -21.31 10.12 -8.72
C GLN A 21 -20.94 10.56 -7.31
N ASP A 22 -20.81 9.58 -6.42
CA ASP A 22 -20.37 9.81 -5.07
C ASP A 22 -18.86 10.04 -5.06
N PHE A 23 -18.35 10.48 -3.92
CA PHE A 23 -16.93 10.78 -3.76
C PHE A 23 -16.04 9.59 -4.15
N HIS A 24 -16.46 8.37 -3.82
CA HIS A 24 -15.71 7.15 -4.09
C HIS A 24 -15.69 6.81 -5.59
N SER A 25 -16.77 7.06 -6.31
CA SER A 25 -16.88 6.86 -7.75
C SER A 25 -15.97 7.83 -8.53
N LYS A 26 -15.84 9.08 -8.05
CA LYS A 26 -15.07 10.12 -8.73
C LYS A 26 -13.59 10.17 -8.32
N TYR A 27 -13.28 9.94 -7.05
CA TYR A 27 -11.93 10.13 -6.50
C TYR A 27 -11.35 8.89 -5.83
N GLY A 28 -12.14 7.84 -5.58
CA GLY A 28 -11.72 6.68 -4.79
C GLY A 28 -10.46 6.02 -5.33
N ASN A 29 -10.42 5.72 -6.63
CA ASN A 29 -9.25 5.09 -7.26
C ASN A 29 -8.01 5.99 -7.22
N GLY A 30 -8.17 7.27 -7.54
CA GLY A 30 -7.05 8.23 -7.53
C GLY A 30 -6.48 8.43 -6.13
N LEU A 31 -7.35 8.58 -5.12
CA LEU A 31 -6.95 8.71 -3.73
C LEU A 31 -6.29 7.44 -3.20
N MET A 32 -6.80 6.27 -3.56
CA MET A 32 -6.23 4.99 -3.15
C MET A 32 -4.81 4.81 -3.72
N ILE A 33 -4.62 5.04 -5.02
CA ILE A 33 -3.30 4.91 -5.65
C ILE A 33 -2.34 5.98 -5.12
N GLY A 34 -2.77 7.24 -5.07
CA GLY A 34 -1.95 8.34 -4.57
C GLY A 34 -1.55 8.15 -3.10
N GLY A 35 -2.49 7.76 -2.25
CA GLY A 35 -2.24 7.48 -0.83
C GLY A 35 -1.29 6.29 -0.63
N ALA A 36 -1.44 5.23 -1.42
CA ALA A 36 -0.54 4.08 -1.36
C ALA A 36 0.89 4.45 -1.79
N LEU A 37 1.04 5.20 -2.88
CA LEU A 37 2.35 5.67 -3.35
C LEU A 37 3.01 6.61 -2.35
N PHE A 38 2.25 7.58 -1.84
CA PHE A 38 2.75 8.52 -0.84
C PHE A 38 3.20 7.81 0.44
N SER A 39 2.35 6.94 0.99
CA SER A 39 2.63 6.21 2.23
C SER A 39 3.88 5.35 2.08
N THR A 40 3.95 4.55 1.01
CA THR A 40 5.10 3.67 0.76
C THR A 40 6.39 4.46 0.53
N ALA A 41 6.35 5.57 -0.21
CA ALA A 41 7.52 6.42 -0.44
C ALA A 41 8.05 7.05 0.85
N VAL A 42 7.17 7.63 1.68
CA VAL A 42 7.56 8.25 2.95
C VAL A 42 8.15 7.21 3.91
N TRP A 43 7.49 6.06 4.07
CA TRP A 43 8.00 5.03 4.96
C TRP A 43 9.28 4.38 4.45
N ALA A 44 9.45 4.19 3.13
CA ALA A 44 10.71 3.74 2.56
C ALA A 44 11.85 4.73 2.85
N TYR A 45 11.59 6.04 2.73
CA TYR A 45 12.55 7.07 3.09
C TYR A 45 12.91 7.02 4.58
N VAL A 46 11.92 6.93 5.47
CA VAL A 46 12.16 6.81 6.93
C VAL A 46 12.99 5.56 7.25
N VAL A 47 12.65 4.41 6.66
CA VAL A 47 13.34 3.17 6.99
C VAL A 47 14.80 3.16 6.51
N THR A 48 15.12 3.86 5.42
CA THR A 48 16.44 3.74 4.77
C THR A 48 17.32 4.98 4.83
N GLN A 49 16.76 6.18 4.90
CA GLN A 49 17.51 7.43 4.68
C GLN A 49 17.62 8.32 5.92
N THR A 50 16.84 8.10 6.97
CA THR A 50 16.90 8.94 8.18
C THR A 50 17.96 8.48 9.19
N GLY A 51 18.77 7.47 8.85
CA GLY A 51 19.86 6.99 9.71
C GLY A 51 19.41 6.16 10.93
N ILE A 52 18.19 5.59 10.90
CA ILE A 52 17.70 4.73 11.98
C ILE A 52 18.56 3.47 12.10
N THR A 53 19.09 3.23 13.29
CA THR A 53 19.85 2.03 13.61
C THR A 53 18.92 0.89 14.01
N TRP A 54 18.63 -0.01 13.07
CA TRP A 54 17.69 -1.11 13.26
C TRP A 54 18.23 -2.29 14.10
N ASN A 55 19.53 -2.33 14.38
CA ASN A 55 20.21 -3.41 15.11
C ASN A 55 19.72 -4.81 14.70
N LEU A 56 19.68 -5.05 13.39
CA LEU A 56 19.26 -6.34 12.85
C LEU A 56 20.25 -7.43 13.25
N SER A 57 19.78 -8.68 13.31
CA SER A 57 20.63 -9.82 13.64
C SER A 57 21.94 -9.81 12.82
N PRO A 58 23.11 -9.96 13.48
CA PRO A 58 24.42 -9.91 12.84
C PRO A 58 24.77 -11.21 12.09
N VAL A 59 24.03 -12.28 12.31
CA VAL A 59 24.27 -13.62 11.74
C VAL A 59 24.23 -13.54 10.21
N GLY A 60 25.33 -13.97 9.57
CA GLY A 60 25.47 -13.95 8.10
C GLY A 60 25.67 -12.56 7.48
N LYS A 61 25.77 -11.48 8.28
CA LYS A 61 25.96 -10.11 7.79
C LYS A 61 27.26 -9.47 8.28
N VAL A 62 27.70 -9.82 9.48
CA VAL A 62 28.88 -9.25 10.12
C VAL A 62 29.94 -10.33 10.31
N MET A 63 31.16 -10.09 9.81
CA MET A 63 32.30 -10.95 10.11
C MET A 63 32.76 -10.68 11.54
N PRO A 64 32.77 -11.69 12.44
CA PRO A 64 33.29 -11.51 13.79
C PRO A 64 34.76 -11.11 13.74
N LYS A 65 35.12 -10.04 14.46
CA LYS A 65 36.51 -9.61 14.63
C LYS A 65 37.02 -10.05 16.00
N PRO A 66 38.27 -10.54 16.11
CA PRO A 66 38.92 -10.70 17.41
C PRO A 66 38.88 -9.36 18.15
N TRP A 67 38.44 -9.39 19.41
CA TRP A 67 38.27 -8.20 20.24
C TRP A 67 39.40 -8.01 21.26
N ARG A 68 40.29 -9.00 21.37
CA ARG A 68 41.48 -8.98 22.23
C ARG A 68 42.71 -9.20 21.35
N GLU A 69 43.73 -8.36 21.53
CA GLU A 69 45.03 -8.54 20.90
C GLU A 69 45.76 -9.75 21.51
N ALA A 70 46.61 -10.43 20.73
CA ALA A 70 47.43 -11.50 21.29
C ALA A 70 48.38 -10.87 22.32
N GLU A 71 48.39 -11.40 23.55
CA GLU A 71 49.37 -11.00 24.56
C GLU A 71 50.75 -11.35 23.98
N GLU A 72 51.54 -10.34 23.60
CA GLU A 72 52.94 -10.52 23.23
C GLU A 72 53.72 -10.90 24.49
N GLU A 73 54.37 -12.06 24.46
CA GLU A 73 55.15 -12.67 25.54
C GLU A 73 56.61 -12.18 25.56
#